data_AF-A0A822ABE4-F1
#
_entry.id   AF-A0A822ABE4-F1
#
_cell.length_a   1.000
_cell.length_b   1.000
_cell.length_c   1.000
_cell.angle_alpha   90.00
_cell.angle_beta   90.00
_cell.angle_gamma   90.00
#
_symmetry.space_group_name_H-M   'P 1'
#
loop_
_entity.id
_entity.type
_entity.pdbx_description
1 polymer ?
#
loop_
_entity_poly.entity_id
_entity_poly.type
_entity_poly.pdbx_seq_one_letter_code
_entity_poly.pdbx_strand_id
1 'polypeptide(L)'
;MKQASGNSNEFPGNSNKASYADLTLQGIEAISKVYMVNPKLDKSKTRIQINDNCEIETIADWMLETGETSFKKVLATKDIDLRRTYTNDVVEIFDVFSIDAVRQAIEYEMNHVISFDGSYVNYRYLALVCDIMRTKRHLMAITRHGINRQDVGPIMICSFEETVDVLMEADVHAEFDP
;
A
#
# COMPACT_ATOMS: atom_id res chain seq x y z
N MET A 1 15.68 17.54 -68.01
CA MET A 1 16.94 17.78 -67.26
C MET A 1 16.55 18.09 -65.82
N LYS A 2 16.84 17.17 -64.89
CA LYS A 2 16.67 17.22 -63.40
C LYS A 2 15.23 17.30 -62.86
N GLN A 3 14.83 16.68 -61.75
CA GLN A 3 15.32 15.58 -60.91
C GLN A 3 14.13 15.17 -59.99
N ALA A 4 14.15 13.93 -59.49
CA ALA A 4 13.14 13.36 -58.60
C ALA A 4 13.33 13.76 -57.12
N SER A 5 12.24 13.88 -56.36
CA SER A 5 12.16 13.45 -54.95
C SER A 5 10.73 13.63 -54.42
N GLY A 6 10.11 12.57 -53.91
CA GLY A 6 8.81 12.64 -53.27
C GLY A 6 8.28 11.24 -52.97
N ASN A 7 8.88 10.58 -51.98
CA ASN A 7 8.39 9.33 -51.41
C ASN A 7 7.18 9.66 -50.53
N SER A 8 6.00 9.12 -50.86
CA SER A 8 4.92 8.91 -49.89
C SER A 8 4.07 7.73 -50.35
N ASN A 9 4.54 6.52 -50.05
CA ASN A 9 3.69 5.34 -49.98
C ASN A 9 2.74 5.50 -48.79
N GLU A 10 1.70 6.31 -48.96
CA GLU A 10 0.51 6.22 -48.10
C GLU A 10 -0.32 5.04 -48.57
N PHE A 11 -0.10 3.89 -47.91
CA PHE A 11 -1.02 2.76 -48.01
C PHE A 11 -2.29 3.10 -47.21
N PRO A 12 -3.48 3.06 -47.84
CA PRO A 12 -4.73 3.27 -47.14
C PRO A 12 -5.15 1.97 -46.44
N GLY A 13 -5.50 2.07 -45.16
CA GLY A 13 -6.14 0.97 -44.41
C GLY A 13 -5.24 0.31 -43.39
N ASN A 14 -5.21 0.86 -42.17
CA ASN A 14 -4.91 0.06 -40.99
C ASN A 14 -5.62 0.64 -39.77
N SER A 15 -6.94 0.50 -39.72
CA SER A 15 -7.79 0.88 -38.59
C SER A 15 -7.71 -0.09 -37.40
N ASN A 16 -6.73 -1.01 -37.39
CA ASN A 16 -6.50 -1.98 -36.30
C ASN A 16 -5.01 -2.04 -35.92
N LYS A 17 -4.40 -0.91 -35.54
CA LYS A 17 -3.11 -0.93 -34.84
C LYS A 17 -3.35 -0.99 -33.34
N ALA A 18 -3.89 -2.11 -32.84
CA ALA A 18 -3.58 -2.49 -31.47
C ALA A 18 -2.07 -2.71 -31.44
N SER A 19 -1.35 -1.85 -30.74
CA SER A 19 0.10 -1.94 -30.67
C SER A 19 0.47 -3.23 -29.95
N TYR A 20 1.55 -3.91 -30.35
CA TYR A 20 1.99 -5.14 -29.65
C TYR A 20 2.24 -4.91 -28.15
N ALA A 21 2.35 -3.65 -27.71
CA ALA A 21 2.54 -3.28 -26.31
C ALA A 21 1.27 -3.42 -25.45
N ASP A 22 0.07 -3.40 -26.05
CA ASP A 22 -1.20 -3.41 -25.31
C ASP A 22 -1.84 -4.81 -25.20
N LEU A 23 -1.15 -5.84 -25.72
CA LEU A 23 -1.64 -7.23 -25.72
C LEU A 23 -1.13 -8.00 -24.51
N THR A 24 -2.04 -8.37 -23.60
CA THR A 24 -1.73 -9.16 -22.40
C THR A 24 -2.01 -10.64 -22.65
N LEU A 25 -0.94 -11.43 -22.73
CA LEU A 25 -1.03 -12.86 -23.06
C LEU A 25 -1.53 -13.68 -21.88
N GLN A 26 -0.92 -13.50 -20.70
CA GLN A 26 -1.29 -14.13 -19.44
C GLN A 26 -0.81 -13.27 -18.26
N GLY A 27 -1.46 -13.46 -17.10
CA GLY A 27 -1.09 -12.80 -15.85
C GLY A 27 -1.89 -11.53 -15.56
N ILE A 28 -1.45 -10.81 -14.55
CA ILE A 28 -2.06 -9.56 -14.12
C ILE A 28 -1.20 -8.42 -14.67
N GLU A 29 -1.79 -7.55 -15.47
CA GLU A 29 -1.09 -6.49 -16.21
C GLU A 29 -0.26 -5.55 -15.32
N ALA A 30 -0.72 -5.34 -14.08
CA ALA A 30 -0.05 -4.48 -13.10
C ALA A 30 1.22 -5.11 -12.50
N ILE A 31 1.43 -6.42 -12.65
CA ILE A 31 2.56 -7.15 -12.07
C ILE A 31 3.51 -7.59 -13.19
N SER A 32 4.67 -6.94 -13.27
CA SER A 32 5.70 -7.22 -14.28
C SER A 32 6.69 -8.29 -13.83
N LYS A 33 7.03 -8.33 -12.54
CA LYS A 33 8.06 -9.23 -12.00
C LYS A 33 7.58 -9.99 -10.77
N VAL A 34 7.83 -11.30 -10.78
CA VAL A 34 7.53 -12.21 -9.68
C VAL A 34 8.76 -13.06 -9.37
N TYR A 35 9.12 -13.15 -8.11
CA TYR A 35 10.24 -13.93 -7.59
C TYR A 35 9.71 -15.10 -6.76
N MET A 36 10.32 -16.27 -6.94
CA MET A 36 10.00 -17.43 -6.13
C MET A 36 11.02 -17.54 -5.00
N VAL A 37 10.55 -17.47 -3.76
CA VAL A 37 11.38 -17.46 -2.55
C VAL A 37 11.04 -18.68 -1.70
N ASN A 38 12.08 -19.33 -1.17
CA ASN A 38 11.92 -20.37 -0.16
C ASN A 38 12.45 -19.84 1.19
N PRO A 39 11.57 -19.57 2.17
CA PRO A 39 11.95 -18.96 3.44
C PRO A 39 12.56 -19.99 4.41
N LYS A 40 13.72 -20.58 4.05
CA LYS A 40 14.40 -21.56 4.92
C LYS A 40 15.01 -20.92 6.17
N LEU A 41 15.45 -19.65 6.05
CA LEU A 41 16.19 -18.93 7.09
C LEU A 41 15.27 -18.02 7.91
N ASP A 42 14.18 -17.54 7.30
CA ASP A 42 13.26 -16.59 7.92
C ASP A 42 12.05 -17.32 8.53
N LYS A 43 12.15 -17.60 9.83
CA LYS A 43 11.08 -18.25 10.60
C LYS A 43 9.79 -17.43 10.64
N SER A 44 9.82 -16.13 10.33
CA SER A 44 8.61 -15.30 10.31
C SER A 44 7.72 -15.59 9.09
N LYS A 45 8.31 -16.06 7.99
CA LYS A 45 7.63 -16.34 6.71
C LYS A 45 7.22 -17.81 6.55
N THR A 46 7.69 -18.69 7.43
CA THR A 46 7.35 -20.12 7.41
C THR A 46 5.95 -20.41 7.93
N ARG A 47 5.33 -21.48 7.45
CA ARG A 47 4.02 -21.94 7.92
C ARG A 47 4.20 -22.73 9.21
N ILE A 48 3.48 -22.33 10.25
CA ILE A 48 3.46 -23.05 11.52
C ILE A 48 2.32 -24.07 11.48
N GLN A 49 2.62 -25.34 11.76
CA GLN A 49 1.64 -26.41 11.93
C GLN A 49 1.78 -27.03 13.32
N ILE A 50 0.66 -27.45 13.88
CA ILE A 50 0.63 -28.25 15.11
C ILE A 50 0.36 -29.68 14.69
N ASN A 51 1.28 -30.58 15.00
CA ASN A 51 1.13 -32.00 14.70
C ASN A 51 0.20 -32.70 15.70
N ASP A 52 -0.21 -33.92 15.37
CA ASP A 52 -1.06 -34.76 16.23
C ASP A 52 -0.46 -35.00 17.63
N ASN A 53 0.86 -34.83 17.77
CA ASN A 53 1.58 -34.89 19.04
C ASN A 53 1.60 -33.56 19.83
N CYS A 54 0.84 -32.55 19.40
CA CYS A 54 0.85 -31.18 19.94
C CYS A 54 2.22 -30.47 19.83
N GLU A 55 3.08 -30.90 18.92
CA GLU A 55 4.37 -30.26 18.65
C GLU A 55 4.22 -29.19 17.57
N ILE A 56 4.95 -28.08 17.74
CA ILE A 56 4.97 -26.96 16.79
C ILE A 56 6.02 -27.26 15.72
N GLU A 57 5.57 -27.60 14.52
CA GLU A 57 6.43 -27.77 13.37
C GLU A 57 6.39 -26.55 12.46
N THR A 58 7.56 -26.23 11.91
CA THR A 58 7.77 -25.07 11.05
C THR A 58 8.10 -25.56 9.65
N ILE A 59 7.20 -25.30 8.69
CA ILE A 59 7.31 -25.78 7.32
C ILE A 59 7.61 -24.59 6.40
N ALA A 60 8.69 -24.72 5.63
CA ALA A 60 9.10 -23.74 4.64
C ALA A 60 8.42 -24.02 3.29
N ASP A 61 7.23 -23.43 3.10
CA ASP A 61 6.52 -23.47 1.82
C ASP A 61 7.14 -22.47 0.83
N TRP A 62 7.05 -22.77 -0.47
CA TRP A 62 7.42 -21.81 -1.51
C TRP A 62 6.45 -20.63 -1.51
N MET A 63 6.99 -19.42 -1.57
CA MET A 63 6.22 -18.18 -1.65
C MET A 63 6.62 -17.37 -2.88
N LEU A 64 5.69 -16.53 -3.33
CA LEU A 64 5.90 -15.61 -4.45
C LEU A 64 5.97 -14.19 -3.90
N GLU A 65 7.03 -13.46 -4.26
CA GLU A 65 7.18 -12.03 -3.97
C GLU A 65 7.06 -11.26 -5.29
N THR A 66 6.23 -10.22 -5.33
CA THR A 66 6.00 -9.41 -6.53
C THR A 66 6.71 -8.06 -6.41
N GLY A 67 7.18 -7.52 -7.53
CA GLY A 67 7.79 -6.18 -7.55
C GLY A 67 6.77 -5.04 -7.51
N GLU A 68 5.61 -5.25 -8.13
CA GLU A 68 4.47 -4.33 -8.09
C GLU A 68 3.27 -4.94 -7.35
N THR A 69 2.27 -4.10 -7.06
CA THR A 69 1.09 -4.45 -6.28
C THR A 69 -0.18 -4.48 -7.14
N SER A 70 -0.98 -5.53 -6.95
CA SER A 70 -2.36 -5.63 -7.46
C SER A 70 -3.13 -6.63 -6.62
N PHE A 71 -3.15 -6.40 -5.32
CA PHE A 71 -3.70 -7.24 -4.28
C PHE A 71 -5.13 -7.70 -4.56
N LYS A 72 -6.03 -6.82 -4.99
CA LYS A 72 -7.43 -7.20 -5.27
C LYS A 72 -7.54 -8.26 -6.37
N LYS A 73 -6.76 -8.13 -7.44
CA LYS A 73 -6.74 -9.09 -8.57
C LYS A 73 -6.01 -10.37 -8.18
N VAL A 74 -4.92 -10.26 -7.43
CA VAL A 74 -4.16 -11.40 -6.91
C VAL A 74 -5.08 -12.26 -6.04
N LEU A 75 -5.76 -11.68 -5.04
CA LEU A 75 -6.67 -12.43 -4.17
C LEU A 75 -7.82 -13.13 -4.92
N ALA A 76 -8.24 -12.61 -6.07
CA ALA A 76 -9.29 -13.23 -6.89
C ALA A 76 -8.80 -14.40 -7.77
N THR A 77 -7.49 -14.65 -7.83
CA THR A 77 -6.90 -15.70 -8.66
C THR A 77 -7.00 -17.06 -7.95
N LYS A 78 -7.16 -18.13 -8.75
CA LYS A 78 -7.24 -19.50 -8.21
C LYS A 78 -5.89 -19.92 -7.60
N ASP A 79 -5.95 -20.84 -6.64
CA ASP A 79 -4.79 -21.45 -6.00
C ASP A 79 -3.93 -20.50 -5.13
N ILE A 80 -4.51 -19.37 -4.70
CA ILE A 80 -3.89 -18.41 -3.78
C ILE A 80 -4.50 -18.54 -2.38
N ASP A 81 -3.64 -18.52 -1.36
CA ASP A 81 -4.08 -18.51 0.04
C ASP A 81 -4.51 -17.09 0.47
N LEU A 82 -5.82 -16.86 0.44
CA LEU A 82 -6.49 -15.62 0.84
C LEU A 82 -6.15 -15.17 2.26
N ARG A 83 -5.75 -16.08 3.15
CA ARG A 83 -5.55 -15.78 4.58
C ARG A 83 -4.13 -15.33 4.91
N ARG A 84 -3.17 -15.70 4.06
CA ARG A 84 -1.73 -15.45 4.28
C ARG A 84 -1.11 -14.51 3.26
N THR A 85 -1.82 -14.21 2.16
CA THR A 85 -1.35 -13.23 1.18
C THR A 85 -1.33 -11.83 1.80
N TYR A 86 -0.23 -11.12 1.64
CA TYR A 86 0.03 -9.82 2.23
C TYR A 86 0.54 -8.83 1.17
N THR A 87 0.31 -7.54 1.37
CA THR A 87 0.86 -6.45 0.55
C THR A 87 1.44 -5.39 1.48
N ASN A 88 2.53 -4.74 1.07
CA ASN A 88 3.12 -3.62 1.80
C ASN A 88 2.40 -2.28 1.52
N ASP A 89 1.46 -2.25 0.55
CA ASP A 89 0.66 -1.06 0.26
C ASP A 89 -0.56 -0.97 1.19
N VAL A 90 -0.48 -0.04 2.15
CA VAL A 90 -1.54 0.19 3.15
C VAL A 90 -2.83 0.75 2.53
N VAL A 91 -2.75 1.52 1.44
CA VAL A 91 -3.93 2.07 0.76
C VAL A 91 -4.70 0.94 0.08
N GLU A 92 -3.99 -0.01 -0.52
CA GLU A 92 -4.64 -1.16 -1.13
C GLU A 92 -5.31 -2.08 -0.09
N ILE A 93 -4.70 -2.23 1.08
CA ILE A 93 -5.32 -2.95 2.22
C ILE A 93 -6.61 -2.26 2.67
N PHE A 94 -6.62 -0.92 2.73
CA PHE A 94 -7.81 -0.15 3.07
C PHE A 94 -8.97 -0.45 2.09
N ASP A 95 -8.66 -0.47 0.80
CA ASP A 95 -9.66 -0.68 -0.26
C ASP A 95 -10.21 -2.11 -0.30
N VAL A 96 -9.41 -3.11 0.09
CA VAL A 96 -9.80 -4.53 0.04
C VAL A 96 -10.40 -5.04 1.35
N PHE A 97 -9.77 -4.74 2.49
CA PHE A 97 -10.12 -5.31 3.80
C PHE A 97 -10.67 -4.31 4.81
N SER A 98 -10.74 -3.01 4.48
CA SER A 98 -11.19 -1.92 5.36
C SER A 98 -10.19 -1.48 6.43
N ILE A 99 -10.60 -0.48 7.21
CA ILE A 99 -9.76 0.28 8.14
C ILE A 99 -9.19 -0.53 9.33
N ASP A 100 -9.84 -1.62 9.74
CA ASP A 100 -9.35 -2.43 10.86
C ASP A 100 -8.16 -3.32 10.46
N ALA A 101 -8.13 -3.79 9.20
CA ALA A 101 -6.97 -4.49 8.65
C ALA A 101 -5.78 -3.54 8.49
N VAL A 102 -6.05 -2.29 8.13
CA VAL A 102 -5.03 -1.23 8.03
C VAL A 102 -4.32 -1.00 9.36
N ARG A 103 -5.04 -0.99 10.49
CA ARG A 103 -4.43 -0.83 11.83
C ARG A 103 -3.36 -1.89 12.07
N GLN A 104 -3.68 -3.15 11.78
CA GLN A 104 -2.74 -4.26 11.96
C GLN A 104 -1.58 -4.20 10.96
N ALA A 105 -1.86 -3.79 9.72
CA ALA A 105 -0.83 -3.65 8.69
C ALA A 105 0.20 -2.57 9.03
N ILE A 106 -0.25 -1.39 9.48
CA ILE A 106 0.64 -0.30 9.91
C ILE A 106 1.47 -0.72 11.12
N GLU A 107 0.85 -1.37 12.11
CA GLU A 107 1.55 -1.88 13.30
C GLU A 107 2.66 -2.87 12.90
N TYR A 108 2.36 -3.79 11.98
CA TYR A 108 3.31 -4.77 11.46
C TYR A 108 4.48 -4.09 10.73
N GLU A 109 4.20 -3.17 9.80
CA GLU A 109 5.21 -2.47 9.00
C GLU A 109 6.11 -1.57 9.87
N MET A 110 5.53 -0.79 10.79
CA MET A 110 6.31 0.03 11.72
C MET A 110 7.24 -0.83 12.57
N ASN A 111 6.72 -1.93 13.12
CA ASN A 111 7.53 -2.83 13.92
C ASN A 111 8.62 -3.52 13.07
N HIS A 112 8.32 -3.88 11.81
CA HIS A 112 9.28 -4.45 10.88
C HIS A 112 10.45 -3.49 10.62
N VAL A 113 10.17 -2.22 10.33
CA VAL A 113 11.21 -1.20 10.09
C VAL A 113 12.06 -0.93 11.34
N ILE A 114 11.43 -0.81 12.52
CA ILE A 114 12.14 -0.52 13.78
C ILE A 114 13.01 -1.72 14.21
N SER A 115 12.47 -2.93 14.11
CA SER A 115 13.19 -4.15 14.50
C SER A 115 14.30 -4.51 13.52
N PHE A 116 14.21 -4.08 12.26
CA PHE A 116 15.27 -4.26 11.27
C PHE A 116 16.58 -3.57 11.69
N ASP A 117 16.50 -2.41 12.34
CA ASP A 117 17.66 -1.69 12.91
C ASP A 117 18.12 -2.26 14.28
N GLY A 118 17.47 -3.33 14.76
CA GLY A 118 17.72 -3.93 16.08
C GLY A 118 17.18 -3.11 17.26
N SER A 119 16.47 -2.03 16.98
CA SER A 119 15.82 -1.20 18.00
C SER A 119 14.54 -1.85 18.51
N TYR A 120 14.21 -1.63 19.79
CA TYR A 120 12.97 -2.10 20.39
C TYR A 120 12.12 -0.94 20.90
N VAL A 121 10.85 -0.94 20.51
CA VAL A 121 9.84 -0.01 20.99
C VAL A 121 8.71 -0.81 21.60
N ASN A 122 8.22 -0.38 22.76
CA ASN A 122 7.09 -1.04 23.41
C ASN A 122 5.83 -0.93 22.53
N TYR A 123 5.09 -2.04 22.40
CA TYR A 123 3.86 -2.12 21.60
C TYR A 123 2.88 -0.97 21.89
N ARG A 124 2.81 -0.50 23.14
CA ARG A 124 1.88 0.56 23.55
C ARG A 124 2.06 1.86 22.76
N TYR A 125 3.31 2.21 22.43
CA TYR A 125 3.59 3.43 21.67
C TYR A 125 3.19 3.28 20.20
N LEU A 126 3.48 2.12 19.59
CA LEU A 126 3.10 1.83 18.21
C LEU A 126 1.58 1.74 18.04
N ALA A 127 0.91 1.05 18.98
CA ALA A 127 -0.54 0.94 18.98
C ALA A 127 -1.22 2.31 19.07
N LEU A 128 -0.72 3.21 19.93
CA LEU A 128 -1.26 4.57 20.07
C LEU A 128 -1.17 5.36 18.76
N VAL A 129 -0.01 5.30 18.08
CA VAL A 129 0.17 5.99 16.79
C VAL A 129 -0.77 5.41 15.73
N CYS A 130 -0.88 4.08 15.65
CA CYS A 130 -1.79 3.41 14.72
C CYS A 130 -3.26 3.79 14.97
N ASP A 131 -3.66 3.89 16.24
CA ASP A 131 -5.03 4.28 16.62
C ASP A 131 -5.32 5.74 16.25
N ILE A 132 -4.36 6.65 16.45
CA ILE A 132 -4.49 8.06 16.03
C ILE A 132 -4.67 8.15 14.51
N MET A 133 -3.86 7.42 13.73
CA MET A 133 -3.96 7.37 12.26
C MET A 133 -5.32 6.84 11.76
N ARG A 134 -6.03 6.05 12.57
CA ARG A 134 -7.33 5.43 12.25
C ARG A 134 -8.55 6.29 12.63
N THR A 135 -8.34 7.47 13.21
CA THR A 135 -9.46 8.27 13.74
C THR A 135 -10.40 8.72 12.61
N LYS A 136 -11.71 8.85 12.89
CA LYS A 136 -12.77 9.26 11.93
C LYS A 136 -13.03 8.32 10.74
N ARG A 137 -12.76 7.01 10.86
CA ARG A 137 -13.09 5.96 9.85
C ARG A 137 -12.38 6.11 8.49
N HIS A 138 -11.38 6.98 8.41
CA HIS A 138 -10.52 7.16 7.25
C HIS A 138 -9.06 7.10 7.70
N LEU A 139 -8.16 6.77 6.77
CA LEU A 139 -6.73 6.79 7.04
C LEU A 139 -6.25 8.25 7.06
N MET A 140 -5.77 8.71 8.21
CA MET A 140 -5.18 10.04 8.37
C MET A 140 -3.66 9.93 8.37
N ALA A 141 -3.03 10.62 7.42
CA ALA A 141 -1.58 10.79 7.42
C ALA A 141 -1.15 11.75 8.55
N ILE A 142 -0.02 11.46 9.21
CA ILE A 142 0.57 12.37 10.20
C ILE A 142 1.40 13.41 9.45
N THR A 143 0.71 14.36 8.85
CA THR A 143 1.27 15.50 8.10
C THR A 143 0.37 16.71 8.30
N ARG A 144 0.80 17.91 7.92
CA ARG A 144 -0.03 19.12 7.99
C ARG A 144 -1.42 18.94 7.36
N HIS A 145 -1.48 18.32 6.18
CA HIS A 145 -2.74 18.08 5.47
C HIS A 145 -3.65 17.04 6.15
N GLY A 146 -3.10 16.16 6.98
CA GLY A 146 -3.88 15.18 7.74
C GLY A 146 -4.31 15.68 9.11
N ILE A 147 -3.47 16.45 9.81
CA ILE A 147 -3.77 16.99 11.14
C ILE A 147 -4.82 18.12 11.04
N ASN A 148 -4.78 18.95 9.99
CA ASN A 148 -5.74 20.03 9.79
C ASN A 148 -7.20 19.53 9.62
N ARG A 149 -7.41 18.23 9.38
CA ARG A 149 -8.74 17.60 9.26
C ARG A 149 -9.28 17.05 10.60
N GLN A 150 -8.49 17.15 11.67
CA GLN A 150 -8.91 16.74 13.00
C GLN A 150 -9.87 17.77 13.60
N ASP A 151 -10.69 17.31 14.55
CA ASP A 151 -11.64 18.18 15.25
C ASP A 151 -10.92 18.82 16.44
N VAL A 152 -9.97 19.71 16.12
CA VAL A 152 -9.11 20.41 17.09
C VAL A 152 -9.22 21.91 16.84
N GLY A 153 -9.07 22.71 17.89
CA GLY A 153 -9.23 24.16 17.80
C GLY A 153 -8.23 24.81 16.83
N PRO A 154 -8.61 25.93 16.17
CA PRO A 154 -7.77 26.60 15.18
C PRO A 154 -6.42 27.05 15.76
N ILE A 155 -6.34 27.37 17.06
CA ILE A 155 -5.08 27.75 17.71
C ILE A 155 -4.14 26.55 17.80
N MET A 156 -4.67 25.36 18.07
CA MET A 156 -3.87 24.13 18.10
C MET A 156 -3.35 23.81 16.70
N ILE A 157 -4.18 23.92 15.67
CA ILE A 157 -3.78 23.65 14.28
C ILE A 157 -2.71 24.63 13.82
N CYS A 158 -2.90 25.94 14.05
CA CYS A 158 -1.96 26.96 13.58
C CYS A 158 -0.57 26.87 14.22
N SER A 159 -0.45 26.13 15.34
CA SER A 159 0.83 25.82 15.98
C SER A 159 1.69 24.83 15.17
N PHE A 160 1.07 24.06 14.26
CA PHE A 160 1.72 23.04 13.45
C PHE A 160 1.60 23.34 11.94
N GLU A 161 2.60 24.03 11.40
CA GLU A 161 2.66 24.47 9.99
C GLU A 161 1.47 25.38 9.56
N GLU A 162 1.54 26.00 8.36
CA GLU A 162 0.45 26.77 7.72
C GLU A 162 -0.30 27.82 8.60
N THR A 163 0.38 28.46 9.56
CA THR A 163 -0.24 29.34 10.57
C THR A 163 -1.13 30.44 10.00
N VAL A 164 -0.69 31.14 8.94
CA VAL A 164 -1.43 32.30 8.39
C VAL A 164 -2.71 31.84 7.71
N ASP A 165 -2.65 30.76 6.94
CA ASP A 165 -3.79 30.25 6.18
C ASP A 165 -4.87 29.71 7.12
N VAL A 166 -4.46 28.98 8.17
CA VAL A 166 -5.37 28.46 9.20
C VAL A 166 -6.09 29.59 9.93
N LEU A 167 -5.37 30.66 10.31
CA LEU A 167 -5.97 31.79 11.02
C LEU A 167 -6.91 32.60 10.12
N MET A 168 -6.57 32.78 8.84
CA MET A 168 -7.47 33.46 7.89
C MET A 168 -8.74 32.65 7.66
N GLU A 169 -8.64 31.33 7.51
CA GLU A 169 -9.81 30.46 7.33
C GLU A 169 -10.71 30.47 8.57
N ALA A 170 -10.10 30.40 9.76
CA ALA A 170 -10.81 30.47 11.03
C ALA A 170 -11.53 31.82 11.24
N ASP A 171 -10.91 32.94 10.86
CA ASP A 171 -11.53 34.28 10.91
C ASP A 171 -12.72 34.39 9.96
N VAL A 172 -12.58 33.88 8.72
CA VAL A 172 -13.65 33.87 7.71
C VAL A 172 -14.84 33.01 8.16
N HIS A 173 -14.59 31.88 8.82
CA HIS A 173 -15.63 30.96 9.29
C HIS A 173 -16.12 31.24 10.72
N ALA A 174 -15.56 32.25 11.40
CA ALA A 174 -15.81 32.55 12.81
C ALA A 174 -15.69 31.30 13.70
N GLU A 175 -14.63 30.51 13.49
CA GLU A 175 -14.36 29.31 14.28
C GLU A 175 -14.11 29.66 15.75
N PHE A 176 -14.62 28.81 16.65
CA PHE A 176 -14.48 28.97 18.09
C PHE A 176 -13.50 27.94 18.64
N ASP A 177 -12.47 28.40 19.35
CA ASP A 177 -11.53 27.56 20.08
C ASP A 177 -12.09 27.30 21.51
N PRO A 178 -12.39 26.03 21.87
CA PRO A 178 -13.06 25.68 23.13
C PRO A 178 -12.17 25.65 24.38
#